data_AF-A0A1B9EI16-F1
#
_entry.id   AF-A0A1B9EI16-F1
#
_cell.length_a   1.000
_cell.length_b   1.000
_cell.length_c   1.000
_cell.angle_alpha   90.00
_cell.angle_beta   90.00
_cell.angle_gamma   90.00
#
_symmetry.space_group_name_H-M   'P 1'
#
loop_
_entity.id
_entity.type
_entity.pdbx_description
1 polymer ?
#
loop_
_entity_poly.entity_id
_entity_poly.type
_entity_poly.pdbx_seq_one_letter_code
_entity_poly.pdbx_strand_id
1 'polypeptide(L)'
;MRRQAHEVMVNGTPMVAVPAKDLDGLLATRRQLGSQNARMHRMRDVLTEAAEFLDALADALADDLDGAVPPGGTAAGPQRSPLPRPGDRSELTASIRERAERMRAVTGRPRSAGAPAPRSAS
;
A
#
# COMPACT_ATOMS: atom_id res chain seq x y z
N MET A 1 -21.10 32.31 26.50
CA MET A 1 -21.71 31.06 25.96
C MET A 1 -21.10 30.75 24.60
N ARG A 2 -20.42 29.60 24.42
CA ARG A 2 -19.89 29.19 23.11
C ARG A 2 -21.06 28.68 22.25
N ARG A 3 -21.38 29.36 21.16
CA ARG A 3 -22.35 28.83 20.17
C ARG A 3 -21.73 27.58 19.53
N GLN A 4 -22.41 26.46 19.59
CA GLN A 4 -21.98 25.18 19.00
C GLN A 4 -22.64 24.98 17.64
N ALA A 5 -22.07 24.09 16.83
CA ALA A 5 -22.69 23.64 15.59
C ALA A 5 -24.04 22.97 15.91
N HIS A 6 -25.09 23.33 15.18
CA HIS A 6 -26.42 22.77 15.35
C HIS A 6 -27.17 22.70 14.02
N GLU A 7 -28.11 21.77 13.92
CA GLU A 7 -28.96 21.61 12.75
C GLU A 7 -29.99 22.74 12.67
N VAL A 8 -30.22 23.25 11.47
CA VAL A 8 -31.15 24.33 11.14
C VAL A 8 -31.81 24.01 9.80
N MET A 9 -33.13 24.19 9.72
CA MET A 9 -33.86 24.07 8.45
C MET A 9 -33.86 25.42 7.72
N VAL A 10 -33.37 25.45 6.48
CA VAL A 10 -33.41 26.64 5.60
C VAL A 10 -34.20 26.27 4.34
N ASN A 11 -35.37 26.89 4.14
CA ASN A 11 -36.27 26.62 3.01
C ASN A 11 -36.60 25.12 2.82
N GLY A 12 -36.83 24.40 3.93
CA GLY A 12 -37.12 22.96 3.90
C GLY A 12 -35.90 22.06 3.70
N THR A 13 -34.68 22.62 3.59
CA THR A 13 -33.43 21.86 3.49
C THR A 13 -32.72 21.84 4.85
N PRO A 14 -32.36 20.66 5.39
CA PRO A 14 -31.57 20.58 6.62
C PRO A 14 -30.14 21.07 6.34
N MET A 15 -29.68 22.02 7.17
CA MET A 15 -28.34 22.60 7.13
C MET A 15 -27.72 22.54 8.53
N VAL A 16 -26.40 22.66 8.61
CA VAL A 16 -25.69 22.79 9.89
C VAL A 16 -25.17 24.22 10.00
N ALA A 17 -25.65 24.96 10.98
CA ALA A 17 -25.15 26.29 11.29
C ALA A 17 -23.88 26.16 12.13
N VAL A 18 -22.78 26.76 11.65
CA VAL A 18 -21.48 26.75 12.32
C VAL A 18 -21.02 28.19 12.53
N PRO A 19 -20.45 28.56 13.70
CA PRO A 19 -19.87 29.88 13.89
C PRO A 19 -18.75 30.15 12.87
N ALA A 20 -18.65 31.39 12.36
CA ALA A 20 -17.66 31.75 11.33
C ALA A 20 -16.21 31.39 11.71
N LYS A 21 -15.84 31.62 12.98
CA LYS A 21 -14.53 31.24 13.52
C LYS A 21 -14.24 29.72 13.50
N ASP A 22 -15.28 28.90 13.60
CA ASP A 22 -15.15 27.44 13.60
C ASP A 22 -15.11 26.92 12.15
N LEU A 23 -15.75 27.62 11.21
CA LEU A 23 -15.69 27.33 9.78
C LEU A 23 -14.26 27.44 9.24
N ASP A 24 -13.52 28.48 9.61
CA ASP A 24 -12.11 28.63 9.20
C ASP A 24 -11.24 27.47 9.70
N GLY A 25 -11.47 27.05 10.94
CA GLY A 25 -10.83 25.86 11.52
C GLY A 25 -11.16 24.59 10.73
N LEU A 26 -12.43 24.38 10.39
CA LEU A 26 -12.86 23.23 9.58
C LEU A 26 -12.25 23.25 8.18
N LEU A 27 -12.13 24.41 7.54
CA LEU A 27 -11.49 24.54 6.23
C LEU A 27 -9.99 24.24 6.31
N ALA A 28 -9.30 24.69 7.36
CA ALA A 28 -7.90 24.35 7.61
C ALA A 28 -7.72 22.85 7.83
N THR A 29 -8.56 22.23 8.67
CA THR A 29 -8.55 20.78 8.89
C THR A 29 -8.83 20.00 7.60
N ARG A 30 -9.78 20.44 6.77
CA ARG A 30 -10.07 19.83 5.47
C ARG A 30 -8.84 19.86 4.55
N ARG A 31 -8.14 21.00 4.47
CA ARG A 31 -6.90 21.12 3.68
C ARG A 31 -5.81 20.19 4.21
N GLN A 32 -5.65 20.12 5.53
CA GLN A 32 -4.69 19.22 6.18
C GLN A 32 -5.02 17.74 5.94
N LEU A 33 -6.28 17.34 6.04
CA LEU A 33 -6.69 15.97 5.72
C LEU A 33 -6.48 15.65 4.24
N GLY A 34 -6.70 16.63 3.36
CA GLY A 34 -6.39 16.50 1.93
C GLY A 34 -4.90 16.24 1.67
N SER A 35 -4.01 17.00 2.32
CA SER A 35 -2.56 16.81 2.16
C SER A 35 -2.08 15.50 2.78
N GLN A 36 -2.65 15.09 3.92
CA GLN A 36 -2.37 13.80 4.54
C GLN A 36 -2.82 12.63 3.66
N ASN A 37 -4.01 12.71 3.05
CA ASN A 37 -4.49 11.72 2.09
C ASN A 37 -3.56 11.63 0.88
N ALA A 38 -3.14 12.76 0.31
CA ALA A 38 -2.20 12.77 -0.81
C ALA A 38 -0.86 12.11 -0.44
N ARG A 39 -0.35 12.35 0.77
CA ARG A 39 0.87 11.71 1.28
C ARG A 39 0.69 10.19 1.43
N MET A 40 -0.44 9.76 1.98
CA MET A 40 -0.75 8.33 2.14
C MET A 40 -0.85 7.61 0.79
N HIS A 41 -1.44 8.26 -0.22
CA HIS A 41 -1.47 7.71 -1.59
C HIS A 41 -0.05 7.53 -2.15
N ARG A 42 0.80 8.56 -2.08
CA ARG A 42 2.21 8.43 -2.53
C ARG A 42 2.97 7.32 -1.80
N MET A 43 2.76 7.17 -0.49
CA MET A 43 3.38 6.08 0.27
C MET A 43 2.89 4.70 -0.19
N ARG A 44 1.60 4.57 -0.54
CA ARG A 44 1.07 3.32 -1.12
C ARG A 44 1.68 3.05 -2.50
N ASP A 45 1.84 4.07 -3.33
CA ASP A 45 2.44 3.93 -4.65
C ASP A 45 3.89 3.42 -4.53
N VAL A 46 4.70 4.02 -3.65
CA VAL A 46 6.08 3.59 -3.38
C VAL A 46 6.15 2.16 -2.84
N LEU A 47 5.25 1.78 -1.94
CA LEU A 47 5.20 0.41 -1.41
C LEU A 47 4.80 -0.61 -2.48
N THR A 48 3.98 -0.21 -3.45
CA THR A 48 3.57 -1.05 -4.57
C THR A 48 4.74 -1.25 -5.54
N GLU A 49 5.43 -0.17 -5.91
CA GLU A 49 6.64 -0.22 -6.75
C GLU A 49 7.75 -1.05 -6.09
N ALA A 50 7.96 -0.91 -4.77
CA ALA A 50 8.93 -1.72 -4.05
C ALA A 50 8.55 -3.21 -4.04
N ALA A 51 7.27 -3.56 -3.95
CA ALA A 51 6.82 -4.95 -4.04
C ALA A 51 7.03 -5.53 -5.44
N GLU A 52 6.74 -4.76 -6.49
CA GLU A 52 7.01 -5.15 -7.89
C GLU A 52 8.50 -5.37 -8.14
N PHE A 53 9.36 -4.49 -7.61
CA PHE A 53 10.81 -4.67 -7.68
C PHE A 53 11.28 -5.94 -6.99
N LEU A 54 10.75 -6.26 -5.81
CA LEU A 54 11.10 -7.49 -5.09
C LEU A 54 10.67 -8.74 -5.85
N ASP A 55 9.50 -8.73 -6.49
CA ASP A 55 9.07 -9.85 -7.34
C ASP A 55 9.98 -10.03 -8.56
N ALA A 56 10.33 -8.94 -9.26
CA ALA A 56 11.29 -8.99 -10.37
C ALA A 56 12.67 -9.52 -9.93
N LEU A 57 13.12 -9.14 -8.72
CA LEU A 57 14.36 -9.65 -8.15
C LEU A 57 14.27 -11.15 -7.82
N ALA A 58 13.14 -11.60 -7.28
CA ALA A 58 12.88 -13.01 -6.99
C ALA A 58 12.88 -13.86 -8.28
N ASP A 59 12.27 -13.35 -9.34
CA ASP A 59 12.21 -14.04 -10.64
C ASP A 59 13.60 -14.08 -11.31
N ALA A 60 14.37 -12.99 -11.28
CA ALA A 60 15.74 -12.98 -11.79
C ALA A 60 16.65 -13.97 -11.03
N LEU A 61 16.45 -14.11 -9.72
CA LEU A 61 17.20 -15.07 -8.90
C LEU A 61 16.79 -16.52 -9.19
N ALA A 62 15.52 -16.76 -9.55
CA ALA A 62 15.01 -18.05 -9.95
C ALA A 62 15.48 -18.45 -11.36
N ASP A 63 15.55 -17.52 -12.30
CA ASP A 63 16.07 -17.77 -13.65
C ASP A 63 17.57 -18.14 -13.64
N ASP A 64 18.35 -17.54 -12.74
CA ASP A 64 19.78 -17.88 -12.54
C ASP A 64 19.97 -19.28 -11.91
N LEU A 65 18.90 -19.87 -11.34
CA LEU A 65 18.86 -21.26 -10.86
C LEU A 65 18.53 -22.25 -11.99
N ASP A 66 17.60 -21.90 -12.88
CA ASP A 66 17.22 -22.75 -14.03
C ASP A 66 18.28 -22.74 -15.16
N GLY A 67 19.10 -21.69 -15.26
CA GLY A 67 20.25 -21.63 -16.16
C GLY A 67 21.43 -22.53 -15.78
N ALA A 68 21.41 -23.19 -14.62
CA ALA A 68 22.52 -23.98 -14.08
C ALA A 68 22.47 -25.49 -14.41
N VAL A 69 21.72 -25.90 -15.45
CA VAL A 69 21.78 -27.26 -15.99
C VAL A 69 22.43 -27.25 -17.39
N PRO A 70 23.74 -27.46 -17.53
CA PRO A 70 24.30 -27.96 -18.78
C PRO A 70 24.26 -29.50 -18.78
N PRO A 71 23.61 -30.16 -19.77
CA PRO A 71 23.86 -31.56 -20.03
C PRO A 71 25.21 -31.67 -20.75
N GLY A 72 26.28 -31.84 -19.97
CA GLY A 72 27.60 -32.24 -20.47
C GLY A 72 28.51 -31.10 -20.96
N GLY A 73 29.77 -31.11 -20.52
CA GLY A 73 30.84 -30.31 -21.11
C GLY A 73 31.79 -29.62 -20.12
N THR A 74 32.86 -30.33 -19.76
CA THR A 74 34.24 -29.86 -19.46
C THR A 74 34.51 -28.41 -19.01
N ALA A 75 35.02 -28.31 -17.77
CA ALA A 75 36.08 -27.44 -17.22
C ALA A 75 36.41 -26.05 -17.86
N ALA A 76 36.21 -24.98 -17.08
CA ALA A 76 37.19 -23.92 -16.78
C ALA A 76 36.53 -22.82 -15.90
N GLY A 77 37.15 -22.46 -14.76
CA GLY A 77 36.62 -21.44 -13.85
C GLY A 77 36.77 -20.01 -14.37
N PRO A 78 36.06 -19.06 -13.74
CA PRO A 78 36.79 -18.04 -12.98
C PRO A 78 36.27 -17.97 -11.55
N GLN A 79 37.11 -17.44 -10.66
CA GLN A 79 36.88 -17.32 -9.22
C GLN A 79 35.45 -16.86 -8.89
N ARG A 80 34.61 -17.83 -8.52
CA ARG A 80 33.27 -17.60 -8.04
C ARG A 80 33.38 -17.38 -6.54
N SER A 81 33.05 -16.18 -6.07
CA SER A 81 32.57 -16.00 -4.69
C SER A 81 31.69 -17.19 -4.32
N PRO A 82 31.71 -17.70 -3.07
CA PRO A 82 30.95 -18.91 -2.73
C PRO A 82 29.50 -18.70 -3.18
N LEU A 83 29.08 -19.37 -4.26
CA LEU A 83 27.70 -19.28 -4.69
C LEU A 83 26.90 -19.90 -3.54
N PRO A 84 25.93 -19.16 -2.96
CA PRO A 84 25.07 -19.71 -1.91
C PRO A 84 24.45 -21.01 -2.42
N ARG A 85 24.34 -22.02 -1.55
CA ARG A 85 23.89 -23.36 -1.94
C ARG A 85 22.48 -23.26 -2.53
N PRO A 86 22.06 -24.21 -3.38
CA PRO A 86 20.73 -24.19 -3.99
C PRO A 86 19.58 -24.05 -2.97
N GLY A 87 19.75 -24.61 -1.76
CA GLY A 87 18.82 -24.43 -0.63
C GLY A 87 18.80 -22.98 -0.10
N ASP A 88 19.96 -22.39 0.14
CA ASP A 88 20.09 -21.01 0.63
C ASP A 88 19.49 -19.99 -0.36
N ARG A 89 19.51 -20.29 -1.66
CA ARG A 89 18.93 -19.44 -2.72
C ARG A 89 17.42 -19.56 -2.82
N SER A 90 16.85 -20.77 -2.71
CA SER A 90 15.39 -20.93 -2.75
C SER A 90 14.73 -20.33 -1.50
N GLU A 91 15.38 -20.45 -0.33
CA GLU A 91 14.99 -19.78 0.90
C GLU A 91 15.05 -18.25 0.76
N LEU A 92 16.07 -17.73 0.08
CA LEU A 92 16.18 -16.31 -0.23
C LEU A 92 15.05 -15.83 -1.14
N THR A 93 14.76 -16.54 -2.25
CA THR A 93 13.63 -16.23 -3.14
C THR A 93 12.30 -16.23 -2.40
N ALA A 94 12.05 -17.23 -1.54
CA ALA A 94 10.84 -17.31 -0.72
C ALA A 94 10.74 -16.12 0.24
N SER A 95 11.84 -15.72 0.88
CA SER A 95 11.87 -14.57 1.80
C SER A 95 11.59 -13.23 1.11
N ILE A 96 12.05 -13.08 -0.14
CA ILE A 96 11.82 -11.88 -0.96
C ILE A 96 10.34 -11.78 -1.33
N ARG A 97 9.73 -12.90 -1.77
CA ARG A 97 8.31 -12.96 -2.10
C ARG A 97 7.42 -12.70 -0.88
N GLU A 98 7.74 -13.30 0.26
CA GLU A 98 7.02 -13.05 1.51
C GLU A 98 7.08 -11.55 1.90
N ARG A 99 8.23 -10.90 1.67
CA ARG A 99 8.37 -9.46 1.92
C ARG A 99 7.54 -8.61 0.96
N ALA A 100 7.47 -8.97 -0.32
CA ALA A 100 6.62 -8.32 -1.31
C ALA A 100 5.13 -8.46 -0.95
N GLU A 101 4.70 -9.64 -0.51
CA GLU A 101 3.34 -9.89 -0.04
C GLU A 101 3.00 -9.06 1.20
N ARG A 102 3.90 -8.95 2.18
CA ARG A 102 3.71 -8.08 3.35
C ARG A 102 3.57 -6.61 2.94
N MET A 103 4.33 -6.13 1.96
CA MET A 103 4.20 -4.76 1.45
C MET A 103 2.84 -4.53 0.79
N ARG A 104 2.34 -5.49 0.00
CA ARG A 104 0.99 -5.44 -0.60
C ARG A 104 -0.13 -5.52 0.43
N ALA A 105 0.04 -6.28 1.50
CA ALA A 105 -0.93 -6.36 2.59
C ALA A 105 -1.10 -5.00 3.31
N VAL A 106 -0.01 -4.23 3.43
CA VAL A 106 -0.03 -2.88 4.02
C VAL A 106 -0.71 -1.85 3.11
N THR A 107 -0.55 -1.98 1.78
CA THR A 107 -1.23 -1.09 0.83
C THR A 107 -2.72 -1.37 0.74
N GLY A 108 -3.13 -2.64 0.94
CA GLY A 108 -4.49 -3.08 1.23
C GLY A 108 -5.46 -2.97 0.05
N ARG A 109 -6.12 -4.09 -0.27
CA ARG A 109 -7.27 -4.20 -1.19
C ARG A 109 -8.25 -3.06 -0.91
N PRO A 110 -8.78 -2.36 -1.94
CA PRO A 110 -9.69 -1.24 -1.73
C PRO A 110 -10.84 -1.70 -0.83
N ARG A 111 -11.08 -0.99 0.28
CA ARG A 111 -12.36 -1.10 0.99
C ARG A 111 -13.43 -0.80 -0.05
N SER A 112 -14.19 -1.82 -0.45
CA SER A 112 -15.38 -1.64 -1.26
C SER A 112 -16.25 -0.60 -0.58
N ALA A 113 -16.26 0.61 -1.13
CA ALA A 113 -17.25 1.61 -0.80
C ALA A 113 -18.61 1.01 -1.21
N GLY A 114 -19.44 0.65 -0.23
CA GLY A 114 -20.80 0.19 -0.51
C GLY A 114 -21.26 -0.99 0.34
N ALA A 115 -21.34 -0.80 1.65
CA ALA A 115 -22.44 -1.40 2.38
C ALA A 115 -23.38 -0.25 2.76
N PRO A 116 -24.57 -0.13 2.14
CA PRO A 116 -25.55 0.85 2.59
C PRO A 116 -25.95 0.49 4.03
N ALA A 117 -25.92 1.49 4.92
CA ALA A 117 -26.37 1.34 6.30
C ALA A 117 -27.81 0.81 6.34
N PRO A 118 -28.16 -0.10 7.26
CA PRO A 118 -29.54 -0.53 7.42
C PRO A 118 -30.37 0.68 7.82
N ARG A 119 -31.35 1.02 6.97
CA ARG A 119 -32.39 2.00 7.31
C ARG A 119 -33.18 1.42 8.47
N SER A 120 -33.09 2.07 9.63
CA SER A 120 -33.97 1.80 10.76
C SER A 120 -35.42 1.98 10.30
N ALA A 121 -36.18 0.89 10.31
CA ALA A 121 -37.62 0.93 10.13
C ALA A 121 -38.26 1.57 11.38
N SER A 122 -39.27 2.39 11.11
CA SER A 122 -40.09 3.13 12.09
C SER A 122 -40.82 2.26 13.09
#